data_AF-A0A7U6KLJ2-F1
#
_entry.id   AF-A0A7U6KLJ2-F1
#
_cell.length_a   1.000
_cell.length_b   1.000
_cell.length_c   1.000
_cell.angle_alpha   90.00
_cell.angle_beta   90.00
_cell.angle_gamma   90.00
#
_symmetry.space_group_name_H-M   'P 1'
#
loop_
_entity.id
_entity.type
_entity.pdbx_description
1 polymer ?
#
loop_
_entity_poly.entity_id
_entity_poly.type
_entity_poly.pdbx_seq_one_letter_code
_entity_poly.pdbx_strand_id
1 'polypeptide(L)'
;MSDVIFAGTQDKAAKSVASVELTFEHTQDEQTGIRHELNLYQELSVRRQVNKDGRSDYFINGTRCRRRDVVDVFLGTGLGARSYAVIEQGMIGRIVESSPFAAA
;
A
#
# COMPACT_ATOMS: atom_id res chain seq x y z
N MET A 1 -5.35 -12.58 7.49
CA MET A 1 -5.39 -11.12 7.31
C MET A 1 -6.45 -10.42 8.17
N SER A 2 -7.45 -11.11 8.72
CA SER A 2 -8.34 -10.55 9.75
C SER A 2 -7.64 -10.33 11.10
N ASP A 3 -6.46 -10.91 11.29
CA ASP A 3 -5.53 -10.75 12.42
C ASP A 3 -5.01 -9.33 12.60
N VAL A 4 -5.08 -8.49 11.57
CA VAL A 4 -4.73 -7.06 11.67
C VAL A 4 -5.86 -6.21 12.27
N ILE A 5 -7.05 -6.78 12.47
CA ILE A 5 -8.19 -6.07 13.05
C ILE A 5 -8.04 -6.04 14.58
N PHE A 6 -8.24 -4.86 15.16
CA PHE A 6 -8.15 -4.67 16.61
C PHE A 6 -9.02 -5.67 17.38
N ALA A 7 -8.37 -6.58 18.09
CA ALA A 7 -8.99 -7.68 18.83
C ALA A 7 -9.71 -7.24 20.12
N GLY A 8 -9.57 -5.98 20.52
CA GLY A 8 -10.09 -5.48 21.79
C GLY A 8 -9.05 -5.51 22.91
N THR A 9 -9.37 -4.82 24.00
CA THR A 9 -8.67 -4.86 25.28
C THR A 9 -9.72 -4.99 26.39
N GLN A 10 -9.30 -5.04 27.66
CA GLN A 10 -10.22 -4.99 28.80
C GLN A 10 -11.12 -3.75 28.77
N ASP A 11 -10.59 -2.61 28.30
CA ASP A 11 -11.29 -1.32 28.30
C ASP A 11 -11.93 -0.96 26.95
N LYS A 12 -11.62 -1.68 25.86
CA LYS A 12 -12.12 -1.35 24.52
C LYS A 12 -12.58 -2.59 23.75
N ALA A 13 -13.80 -2.53 23.24
CA ALA A 13 -14.36 -3.61 22.44
C ALA A 13 -13.59 -3.85 21.13
N ALA A 14 -13.56 -5.12 20.70
CA ALA A 14 -13.02 -5.54 19.42
C ALA A 14 -13.72 -4.83 18.24
N LYS A 15 -12.98 -4.59 17.16
CA LYS A 15 -13.53 -4.03 15.91
C LYS A 15 -13.84 -5.13 14.90
N SER A 16 -14.65 -4.80 13.90
CA SER A 16 -14.99 -5.67 12.77
C SER A 16 -14.26 -5.32 11.48
N VAL A 17 -13.57 -4.19 11.49
CA VAL A 17 -12.92 -3.61 10.33
C VAL A 17 -11.62 -2.93 10.77
N ALA A 18 -10.60 -3.02 9.92
CA ALA A 18 -9.41 -2.17 9.97
C ALA A 18 -9.25 -1.45 8.64
N SER A 19 -8.85 -0.18 8.66
CA SER A 19 -8.59 0.60 7.45
C SER A 19 -7.30 1.39 7.58
N VAL A 20 -6.55 1.48 6.49
CA VAL A 20 -5.36 2.31 6.36
C VAL A 20 -5.53 3.16 5.11
N GLU A 21 -5.31 4.45 5.22
CA GLU A 21 -5.33 5.41 4.13
C GLU A 21 -3.98 6.13 4.09
N LEU A 22 -3.38 6.17 2.90
CA LEU A 22 -2.19 6.93 2.61
C LEU A 22 -2.56 8.07 1.68
N THR A 23 -2.11 9.27 2.03
CA THR A 23 -2.28 10.47 1.22
C THR A 23 -0.94 10.87 0.65
N PHE A 24 -0.90 11.10 -0.65
CA PHE A 24 0.28 11.47 -1.41
C PHE A 24 0.04 12.85 -2.02
N GLU A 25 1.02 13.74 -1.87
CA GLU A 25 1.03 15.03 -2.54
C GLU A 25 1.98 14.95 -3.74
N HIS A 26 1.53 15.39 -4.91
CA HIS A 26 2.39 15.50 -6.08
C HIS A 26 3.22 16.79 -5.99
N THR A 27 4.50 16.64 -5.65
CA THR A 27 5.44 17.76 -5.49
C THR A 27 6.35 18.01 -6.70
N GLN A 28 6.20 17.24 -7.79
CA GLN A 28 7.05 17.32 -8.98
C GLN A 28 6.43 18.12 -10.14
N ASP A 29 7.29 18.88 -10.82
CA ASP A 29 7.02 19.67 -12.02
C ASP A 29 6.51 18.79 -13.17
N GLU A 30 5.49 19.26 -13.93
CA GLU A 30 4.74 18.50 -14.95
C GLU A 30 5.62 17.84 -16.03
N GLN A 31 6.87 18.30 -16.16
CA GLN A 31 7.83 17.86 -17.18
C GLN A 31 8.61 16.58 -16.83
N THR A 32 8.72 16.21 -15.55
CA THR A 32 9.54 15.06 -15.10
C THR A 32 8.79 14.04 -14.25
N GLY A 33 7.52 14.35 -13.92
CA GLY A 33 6.67 13.48 -13.11
C GLY A 33 6.16 12.25 -13.86
N ILE A 34 5.68 11.29 -13.08
CA ILE A 34 5.12 10.01 -13.57
C ILE A 34 3.79 10.29 -14.23
N ARG A 35 3.74 10.30 -15.57
CA ARG A 35 2.51 10.65 -16.32
C ARG A 35 1.50 9.50 -16.26
N HIS A 36 0.73 9.41 -15.18
CA HIS A 36 -0.45 8.54 -15.08
C HIS A 36 -1.73 9.38 -15.17
N GLU A 37 -2.84 8.82 -15.65
CA GLU A 37 -4.14 9.54 -15.77
C GLU A 37 -4.67 10.09 -14.43
N LEU A 38 -4.11 9.64 -13.31
CA LEU A 38 -4.43 10.07 -11.95
C LEU A 38 -3.53 11.22 -11.44
N ASN A 39 -2.51 11.63 -12.21
CA ASN A 39 -1.70 12.82 -11.92
C ASN A 39 -2.45 14.15 -12.16
N LEU A 40 -3.73 14.08 -12.50
CA LEU A 40 -4.61 15.24 -12.55
C LEU A 40 -4.96 15.78 -11.16
N TYR A 41 -4.71 15.00 -10.10
CA TYR A 41 -4.97 15.41 -8.73
C TYR A 41 -3.68 15.88 -8.05
N GLN A 42 -3.72 17.08 -7.46
CA GLN A 42 -2.67 17.63 -6.61
C GLN A 42 -2.41 16.73 -5.39
N GLU A 43 -3.45 16.05 -4.91
CA GLU A 43 -3.42 15.10 -3.81
C GLU A 43 -4.11 13.78 -4.20
N LEU A 44 -3.48 12.66 -3.89
CA LEU A 44 -3.98 11.31 -4.14
C LEU A 44 -4.11 10.56 -2.82
N SER A 45 -5.29 10.02 -2.51
CA SER A 45 -5.51 9.12 -1.37
C SER A 45 -5.72 7.68 -1.83
N VAL A 46 -5.05 6.74 -1.19
CA VAL A 46 -5.22 5.30 -1.41
C VAL A 46 -5.56 4.65 -0.08
N ARG A 47 -6.75 4.04 -0.01
CA ARG A 47 -7.23 3.36 1.20
C ARG A 47 -7.47 1.88 0.95
N ARG A 48 -7.01 1.05 1.88
CA ARG A 48 -7.37 -0.36 1.99
C ARG A 48 -8.14 -0.59 3.28
N GLN A 49 -9.25 -1.32 3.18
CA GLN A 49 -10.07 -1.72 4.31
C GLN A 49 -10.20 -3.25 4.34
N VAL A 50 -10.08 -3.87 5.51
CA VAL A 50 -10.21 -5.32 5.71
C VAL A 50 -11.31 -5.59 6.72
N ASN A 51 -12.17 -6.58 6.41
CA ASN A 51 -13.23 -7.04 7.31
C ASN A 51 -12.88 -8.40 7.97
N LYS A 52 -13.71 -8.86 8.92
CA LYS A 52 -13.52 -10.14 9.63
C LYS A 52 -13.49 -11.36 8.71
N ASP A 53 -14.14 -11.30 7.54
CA ASP A 53 -14.14 -12.37 6.54
C ASP A 53 -12.83 -12.43 5.73
N GLY A 54 -11.88 -11.52 6.00
CA GLY A 54 -10.62 -11.40 5.28
C GLY A 54 -10.77 -10.72 3.90
N ARG A 55 -11.96 -10.20 3.56
CA ARG A 55 -12.18 -9.46 2.32
C ARG A 55 -11.52 -8.08 2.42
N SER A 56 -10.88 -7.67 1.33
CA SER A 56 -10.23 -6.37 1.19
C SER A 56 -10.99 -5.48 0.21
N ASP A 57 -11.36 -4.30 0.68
CA ASP A 57 -11.91 -3.22 -0.14
C ASP A 57 -10.86 -2.15 -0.39
N TYR A 58 -10.83 -1.62 -1.60
CA TYR A 58 -9.83 -0.65 -2.04
C TYR A 58 -10.52 0.63 -2.51
N PHE A 59 -9.89 1.76 -2.24
CA PHE A 59 -10.39 3.07 -2.61
C PHE A 59 -9.25 3.94 -3.13
N ILE A 60 -9.53 4.71 -4.17
CA ILE A 60 -8.68 5.81 -4.67
C ILE A 60 -9.53 7.08 -4.57
N ASN A 61 -9.03 8.10 -3.88
CA ASN A 61 -9.74 9.37 -3.62
C ASN A 61 -11.17 9.13 -3.12
N GLY A 62 -11.32 8.21 -2.16
CA GLY A 62 -12.61 7.82 -1.59
C GLY A 62 -13.51 6.95 -2.48
N THR A 63 -13.21 6.78 -3.77
CA THR A 63 -14.00 5.98 -4.71
C THR A 63 -13.56 4.52 -4.69
N ARG A 64 -14.52 3.59 -4.55
CA ARG A 64 -14.22 2.15 -4.51
C ARG A 64 -13.66 1.70 -5.85
N CYS A 65 -12.57 0.95 -5.81
CA CYS A 65 -11.86 0.46 -6.98
C CYS A 65 -11.39 -0.99 -6.77
N ARG A 66 -10.74 -1.57 -7.79
CA ARG A 66 -10.12 -2.89 -7.70
C ARG A 66 -8.72 -2.76 -7.12
N ARG A 67 -8.23 -3.86 -6.54
CA ARG A 67 -6.82 -3.97 -6.12
C ARG A 67 -5.87 -3.66 -7.27
N ARG A 68 -6.20 -4.07 -8.50
CA ARG A 68 -5.38 -3.83 -9.68
C ARG A 68 -5.23 -2.34 -9.96
N ASP A 69 -6.32 -1.57 -9.88
CA ASP A 69 -6.30 -0.12 -10.11
C ASP A 69 -5.31 0.56 -9.14
N VAL A 70 -5.30 0.15 -7.86
CA VAL A 70 -4.32 0.60 -6.87
C VAL A 70 -2.88 0.24 -7.24
N VAL A 71 -2.64 -0.96 -7.79
CA VAL A 71 -1.29 -1.36 -8.24
C VAL A 71 -0.86 -0.54 -9.46
N ASP A 72 -1.78 -0.31 -10.39
CA ASP A 72 -1.53 0.43 -11.62
C ASP A 72 -1.16 1.90 -11.33
N VAL A 73 -1.74 2.51 -10.29
CA VAL A 73 -1.34 3.85 -9.79
C VAL A 73 0.16 3.94 -9.50
N PHE A 74 0.73 2.91 -8.87
CA PHE A 74 2.14 2.92 -8.47
C PHE A 74 3.06 2.28 -9.50
N LEU A 75 2.53 1.79 -10.61
CA LEU A 75 3.32 1.18 -11.67
C LEU A 75 4.27 2.22 -12.29
N GLY A 76 5.55 1.87 -12.41
CA GLY A 76 6.57 2.79 -12.92
C GLY A 76 7.10 3.81 -11.91
N THR A 77 6.50 3.92 -10.72
CA THR A 77 7.01 4.78 -9.62
C THR A 77 8.18 4.18 -8.85
N GLY A 78 8.42 2.88 -9.01
CA GLY A 78 9.33 2.11 -8.14
C GLY A 78 8.73 1.74 -6.78
N LEU A 79 7.54 2.25 -6.43
CA LEU A 79 6.75 1.83 -5.28
C LEU A 79 5.89 0.61 -5.67
N GLY A 80 5.92 -0.43 -4.84
CA GLY A 80 5.26 -1.70 -5.15
C GLY A 80 5.57 -2.78 -4.11
N ALA A 81 4.95 -3.96 -4.27
CA ALA A 81 5.07 -5.06 -3.31
C ALA A 81 6.50 -5.63 -3.15
N ARG A 82 7.39 -5.34 -4.09
CA ARG A 82 8.82 -5.65 -4.04
C ARG A 82 9.70 -4.39 -4.10
N SER A 83 9.16 -3.26 -3.66
CA SER A 83 9.91 -2.01 -3.71
C SER A 83 11.10 -2.02 -2.75
N TYR A 84 12.21 -1.45 -3.21
CA TYR A 84 13.39 -1.16 -2.38
C TYR A 84 13.13 -0.07 -1.33
N ALA A 85 11.92 0.51 -1.32
CA ALA A 85 11.52 1.60 -0.45
C ALA A 85 11.16 1.15 0.98
N VAL A 86 10.94 -0.15 1.20
CA VAL A 86 10.64 -0.70 2.53
C VAL A 86 11.85 -1.51 3.01
N ILE A 87 12.56 -0.98 4.00
CA ILE A 87 13.69 -1.66 4.64
C ILE A 87 13.19 -2.36 5.90
N GLU A 88 13.00 -3.67 5.81
CA GLU A 88 12.66 -4.49 6.97
C GLU A 88 13.88 -4.74 7.86
N GLN A 89 13.62 -5.05 9.13
CA GLN A 89 14.69 -5.52 10.02
C GLN A 89 15.36 -6.78 9.43
N GLY A 90 16.69 -6.79 9.43
CA GLY A 90 17.48 -7.88 8.86
C GLY A 90 17.49 -7.97 7.32
N MET A 91 16.85 -7.03 6.61
CA MET A 91 16.84 -7.01 5.14
C MET A 91 18.26 -6.83 4.56
N ILE A 92 19.09 -5.97 5.16
CA ILE A 92 20.47 -5.73 4.70
C ILE A 92 21.29 -7.03 4.75
N GLY A 93 21.21 -7.79 5.85
CA GLY A 93 21.88 -9.09 5.96
C GLY A 93 21.42 -10.08 4.89
N ARG A 94 20.09 -10.19 4.70
CA ARG A 94 19.51 -11.03 3.65
C ARG A 94 19.97 -10.66 2.23
N ILE A 95 20.18 -9.37 1.94
CA ILE A 95 20.72 -8.93 0.65
C ILE A 95 22.18 -9.36 0.48
N VAL A 96 23.01 -9.16 1.50
CA VAL A 96 24.43 -9.54 1.48
C VAL A 96 24.61 -11.06 1.33
N GLU A 97 23.72 -11.85 1.92
CA GLU A 97 23.73 -13.32 1.87
C GLU A 97 23.01 -13.88 0.65
N SER A 98 22.34 -13.04 -0.16
CA SER A 98 21.55 -13.50 -1.29
C SER A 98 22.43 -14.09 -2.39
N SER A 99 22.05 -15.28 -2.87
CA SER A 99 22.68 -15.93 -4.01
C SER A 99 21.76 -15.84 -5.24
N PRO A 100 22.31 -15.84 -6.47
CA PRO A 100 21.55 -15.59 -7.71
C PRO A 100 20.39 -16.58 -7.99
N PHE A 101 20.30 -17.70 -7.27
CA PHE A 101 19.27 -18.72 -7.46
C PHE A 101 18.20 -18.78 -6.35
N ALA A 102 18.29 -17.93 -5.32
CA ALA A 102 17.44 -18.03 -4.12
C ALA A 102 16.06 -17.33 -4.23
N ALA A 103 15.65 -16.91 -5.43
CA ALA A 103 14.35 -16.29 -5.67
C ALA A 103 13.44 -17.22 -6.49
N ALA A 104 12.79 -18.18 -5.82
CA ALA A 104 11.63 -18.91 -6.34
C ALA A 104 10.48 -18.80 -5.32
#